data_AF-A0AAD9ZT58-F1
#
_entry.id   AF-A0AAD9ZT58-F1
#
_cell.length_a   1.000
_cell.length_b   1.000
_cell.length_c   1.000
_cell.angle_alpha   90.00
_cell.angle_beta   90.00
_cell.angle_gamma   90.00
#
_symmetry.space_group_name_H-M   'P 1'
#
loop_
_entity.id
_entity.type
_entity.pdbx_description
1 polymer ?
#
loop_
_entity_poly.entity_id
_entity_poly.type
_entity_poly.pdbx_seq_one_letter_code
_entity_poly.pdbx_strand_id
1 'polypeptide(L)'
;MEIVVKHARHDEIWFGSGNRHVRFGKQEFCLVTVLAFGEIHVHVINKYHHINDVIHERYFQSRSTHVDRLVARFQQCNFQRSGDPIRLALALFVSLFFIGQDSRRSIPFWLWWYVEDLPRYNSFPWGSYIYSMTLYYCQRAFKHRGDWGYNLYGFP
;
A
#
# COMPACT_ATOMS: atom_id res chain seq x y z
N MET A 1 -0.66 -29.38 6.24
CA MET A 1 -0.74 -29.89 4.87
C MET A 1 -0.14 -28.85 3.94
N GLU A 2 0.93 -29.18 3.22
CA GLU A 2 1.53 -28.30 2.21
C GLU A 2 0.74 -28.48 0.90
N ILE A 3 0.17 -27.41 0.33
CA ILE A 3 -0.44 -27.50 -1.00
C ILE A 3 0.68 -27.40 -2.03
N VAL A 4 0.73 -28.36 -2.93
CA VAL A 4 1.62 -28.33 -4.09
C VAL A 4 0.75 -28.15 -5.32
N VAL A 5 0.65 -26.91 -5.82
CA VAL A 5 -0.04 -26.62 -7.08
C VAL A 5 0.95 -26.71 -8.23
N LYS A 6 0.70 -27.63 -9.17
CA LYS A 6 1.49 -27.72 -10.41
C LYS A 6 1.28 -26.44 -11.23
N HIS A 7 2.37 -25.83 -11.69
CA HIS A 7 2.38 -24.61 -12.52
C HIS A 7 1.94 -23.30 -11.85
N ALA A 8 2.03 -23.20 -10.51
CA ALA A 8 1.80 -21.93 -9.82
C ALA A 8 2.76 -20.83 -10.31
N ARG A 9 2.23 -19.62 -10.52
CA ARG A 9 3.06 -18.46 -10.87
C ARG A 9 3.57 -17.77 -9.62
N HIS A 10 4.70 -17.07 -9.74
CA HIS A 10 5.33 -16.35 -8.64
C HIS A 10 4.49 -15.14 -8.15
N ASP A 11 3.55 -14.68 -8.97
CA ASP A 11 2.63 -13.60 -8.70
C ASP A 11 1.21 -14.10 -8.42
N GLU A 12 1.08 -15.28 -7.81
CA GLU A 12 -0.18 -15.86 -7.36
C GLU A 12 -0.08 -16.27 -5.89
N ILE A 13 -1.20 -16.12 -5.17
CA ILE A 13 -1.38 -16.65 -3.82
C ILE A 13 -2.39 -17.79 -3.91
N TRP A 14 -2.07 -18.93 -3.31
CA TRP A 14 -2.91 -20.12 -3.33
C TRP A 14 -3.38 -20.46 -1.92
N PHE A 15 -4.65 -20.81 -1.77
CA PHE A 15 -5.30 -21.12 -0.51
C PHE A 15 -6.07 -22.44 -0.64
N GLY A 16 -6.01 -23.29 0.38
CA GLY A 16 -6.94 -24.40 0.54
C GLY A 16 -8.29 -23.93 1.08
N SER A 17 -9.37 -24.51 0.56
CA SER A 17 -10.71 -24.36 1.12
C SER A 17 -11.40 -25.72 0.99
N GLY A 18 -11.49 -26.46 2.09
CA GLY A 18 -11.85 -27.87 2.08
C GLY A 18 -10.96 -28.67 1.13
N ASN A 19 -11.57 -29.39 0.18
CA ASN A 19 -10.86 -30.18 -0.84
C ASN A 19 -10.52 -29.39 -2.11
N ARG A 20 -10.66 -28.05 -2.11
CA ARG A 20 -10.37 -27.20 -3.25
C ARG A 20 -9.16 -26.32 -3.00
N HIS A 21 -8.46 -25.99 -4.08
CA HIS A 21 -7.43 -24.96 -4.08
C HIS A 21 -7.97 -23.73 -4.80
N VAL A 22 -7.92 -22.58 -4.12
CA VAL A 22 -8.38 -21.29 -4.61
C VAL A 22 -7.17 -20.45 -4.95
N ARG A 23 -7.16 -19.88 -6.15
CA ARG A 23 -6.13 -18.97 -6.64
C ARG A 23 -6.57 -17.52 -6.39
N PHE A 24 -5.64 -16.70 -5.94
CA PHE A 24 -5.77 -15.25 -5.86
C PHE A 24 -4.57 -14.59 -6.56
N GLY A 25 -4.81 -14.12 -7.78
CA GLY A 25 -3.83 -13.45 -8.62
C GLY A 25 -4.15 -11.96 -8.82
N LYS A 26 -3.42 -11.34 -9.75
CA LYS A 26 -3.66 -9.95 -10.18
C LYS A 26 -5.10 -9.70 -10.66
N GLN A 27 -5.70 -10.66 -11.34
CA GLN A 27 -7.08 -10.55 -11.86
C GLN A 27 -8.10 -10.43 -10.72
N GLU A 28 -8.02 -11.33 -9.74
CA GLU A 28 -8.90 -11.31 -8.56
C GLU A 28 -8.67 -10.03 -7.73
N PHE A 29 -7.40 -9.64 -7.56
CA PHE A 29 -7.07 -8.41 -6.88
C PHE A 29 -7.65 -7.18 -7.58
N CYS A 30 -7.54 -7.10 -8.91
CA CYS A 30 -8.12 -6.03 -9.71
C CYS A 30 -9.66 -6.03 -9.61
N LEU A 31 -10.30 -7.20 -9.63
CA LEU A 31 -11.75 -7.31 -9.49
C LEU A 31 -12.25 -6.74 -8.15
N VAL A 32 -11.54 -7.00 -7.06
CA VAL A 32 -11.92 -6.57 -5.70
C VAL A 32 -11.61 -5.09 -5.46
N THR A 33 -10.44 -4.63 -5.91
CA THR A 33 -9.93 -3.29 -5.57
C THR A 33 -10.23 -2.24 -6.64
N VAL A 34 -10.53 -2.68 -7.87
CA VAL A 34 -10.73 -1.83 -9.06
C VAL A 34 -9.48 -0.98 -9.38
N LEU A 35 -8.32 -1.34 -8.84
CA LEU A 35 -7.09 -0.58 -9.03
C LEU A 35 -6.42 -0.93 -10.35
N ALA A 36 -5.97 0.10 -11.06
CA ALA A 36 -5.26 -0.05 -12.32
C ALA A 36 -3.89 -0.71 -12.12
N PHE A 37 -3.59 -1.68 -12.96
CA PHE A 37 -2.26 -2.28 -13.10
C PHE A 37 -1.49 -1.61 -14.24
N GLY A 38 -0.17 -1.54 -14.08
CA GLY A 38 0.76 -0.97 -15.04
C GLY A 38 2.22 -1.11 -14.60
N GLU A 39 3.15 -0.57 -15.38
CA GLU A 39 4.58 -0.61 -15.07
C GLU A 39 4.95 0.37 -13.94
N ILE A 40 5.68 -0.12 -12.93
CA ILE A 40 6.21 0.73 -11.87
C ILE A 40 7.67 1.02 -12.17
N HIS A 41 7.96 2.26 -12.58
CA HIS A 41 9.35 2.69 -12.73
C HIS A 41 9.92 3.06 -11.34
N VAL A 42 10.84 2.25 -10.82
CA VAL A 42 11.45 2.40 -9.47
C VAL A 42 12.08 3.78 -9.25
N HIS A 43 12.63 4.40 -10.30
CA HIS A 43 13.20 5.75 -10.24
C HIS A 43 12.18 6.83 -9.86
N VAL A 44 10.88 6.56 -10.03
CA VAL A 44 9.79 7.49 -9.73
C VAL A 44 9.48 7.53 -8.23
N ILE A 45 9.87 6.49 -7.48
CA ILE A 45 9.71 6.38 -6.01
C ILE A 45 10.91 7.02 -5.28
N ASN A 46 12.10 6.99 -5.88
CA ASN A 46 13.35 7.44 -5.23
C ASN A 46 13.77 8.89 -5.52
N LYS A 47 13.12 9.59 -6.46
CA LYS A 47 13.44 11.00 -6.75
C LYS A 47 12.68 11.91 -5.80
N TYR A 48 13.30 12.20 -4.66
CA TYR A 48 12.92 13.35 -3.85
C TYR A 48 13.58 14.60 -4.42
N HIS A 49 12.78 15.51 -4.99
CA HIS A 49 13.21 16.88 -5.22
C HIS A 49 12.64 17.73 -4.10
N HIS A 50 13.50 18.45 -3.37
CA HIS A 50 13.08 19.44 -2.38
C HIS A 50 12.33 20.54 -3.12
N ILE A 51 11.00 20.47 -3.13
CA ILE A 51 10.15 21.62 -3.43
C ILE A 51 9.95 22.35 -2.10
N ASN A 52 10.03 23.67 -2.11
CA ASN A 52 9.67 24.48 -0.95
C ASN A 52 8.13 24.57 -0.87
N ASP A 53 7.55 24.57 0.33
CA ASP A 53 6.10 24.73 0.56
C ASP A 53 5.24 23.53 0.12
N VAL A 54 5.82 22.32 0.16
CA VAL A 54 5.05 21.07 0.07
C VAL A 54 4.16 20.90 1.30
N ILE A 55 3.00 20.26 1.14
CA ILE A 55 2.01 20.02 2.19
C ILE A 55 2.62 19.34 3.43
N HIS A 56 3.60 18.46 3.21
CA HIS A 56 4.31 17.79 4.28
C HIS A 56 5.12 18.77 5.14
N GLU A 57 5.84 19.69 4.51
CA GLU A 57 6.63 20.73 5.18
C GLU A 57 5.70 21.68 5.94
N ARG A 58 4.62 22.13 5.29
CA ARG A 58 3.64 23.08 5.85
C ARG A 58 3.01 22.59 7.16
N TYR A 59 2.67 21.31 7.26
CA TYR A 59 1.93 20.78 8.41
C TYR A 59 2.76 19.99 9.41
N PHE A 60 3.89 19.40 8.99
CA PHE A 60 4.61 18.47 9.85
C PHE A 60 6.03 18.93 10.19
N GLN A 61 6.64 19.80 9.37
CA GLN A 61 7.97 20.39 9.57
C GLN A 61 9.04 19.37 10.02
N SER A 62 8.85 18.10 9.68
CA SER A 62 9.60 16.95 10.18
C SER A 62 10.10 16.15 8.99
N ARG A 63 11.22 15.45 9.15
CA ARG A 63 11.69 14.48 8.14
C ARG A 63 10.84 13.21 8.09
N SER A 64 10.07 12.94 9.14
CA SER A 64 9.25 11.72 9.29
C SER A 64 7.90 12.07 9.89
N THR A 65 6.82 11.59 9.26
CA THR A 65 5.45 11.80 9.73
C THR A 65 4.78 10.44 9.84
N HIS A 66 4.42 10.05 11.06
CA HIS A 66 3.65 8.84 11.34
C HIS A 66 2.18 9.02 10.93
N VAL A 67 1.51 7.90 10.65
CA VAL A 67 0.11 7.89 10.19
C VAL A 67 -0.82 8.44 11.28
N ASP A 68 -0.60 8.14 12.55
CA ASP A 68 -1.36 8.69 13.68
C ASP A 68 -1.32 10.23 13.73
N ARG A 69 -0.15 10.82 13.49
CA ARG A 69 0.04 12.27 13.43
C ARG A 69 -0.69 12.88 12.24
N LEU A 70 -0.71 12.20 11.09
CA LEU A 70 -1.51 12.63 9.95
C LEU A 70 -3.01 12.56 10.25
N VAL A 71 -3.50 11.48 10.88
CA VAL A 71 -4.91 11.36 11.30
C VAL A 71 -5.29 12.51 12.25
N ALA A 72 -4.50 12.72 13.31
CA ALA A 72 -4.74 13.80 14.26
C ALA A 72 -4.73 15.18 13.58
N ARG A 73 -3.81 15.41 12.63
CA ARG A 73 -3.76 16.65 11.86
C ARG A 73 -5.00 16.83 10.99
N PHE A 74 -5.45 15.78 10.31
CA PHE A 74 -6.62 15.84 9.43
C PHE A 74 -7.90 16.14 10.21
N GLN A 75 -8.06 15.55 11.40
CA GLN A 75 -9.22 15.72 12.28
C GLN A 75 -9.37 17.15 12.83
N GLN A 76 -8.31 17.95 12.86
CA GLN A 76 -8.41 19.35 13.29
C GLN A 76 -9.24 20.21 12.32
N CYS A 77 -9.43 19.75 11.07
CA CYS A 77 -10.25 20.40 10.05
C CYS A 77 -9.91 21.88 9.75
N ASN A 78 -8.77 22.37 10.22
CA ASN A 78 -8.28 23.75 10.06
C ASN A 78 -7.17 23.80 9.00
N PHE A 79 -7.57 23.71 7.73
CA PHE A 79 -6.63 23.68 6.61
C PHE A 79 -6.24 25.08 6.13
N GLN A 80 -4.97 25.28 5.81
CA GLN A 80 -4.42 26.55 5.32
C GLN A 80 -4.81 26.85 3.87
N ARG A 81 -5.01 25.83 3.03
CA ARG A 81 -5.48 25.98 1.64
C ARG A 81 -6.67 25.06 1.34
N SER A 82 -7.53 25.47 0.41
CA SER A 82 -8.72 24.72 -0.01
C SER A 82 -8.40 23.34 -0.59
N GLY A 83 -7.23 23.16 -1.20
CA GLY A 83 -6.78 21.88 -1.75
C GLY A 83 -6.00 21.00 -0.76
N ASP A 84 -5.66 21.48 0.43
CA ASP A 84 -4.91 20.67 1.40
C ASP A 84 -5.70 19.48 1.98
N PRO A 85 -7.03 19.59 2.28
CA PRO A 85 -7.79 18.46 2.78
C PRO A 85 -7.73 17.25 1.83
N ILE A 86 -7.91 17.46 0.52
CA ILE A 86 -7.89 16.35 -0.45
C ILE A 86 -6.52 15.67 -0.49
N ARG A 87 -5.42 16.43 -0.45
CA ARG A 87 -4.07 15.86 -0.48
C ARG A 87 -3.75 15.04 0.77
N LEU A 88 -4.11 15.56 1.96
CA LEU A 88 -3.96 14.83 3.22
C LEU A 88 -4.86 13.59 3.26
N ALA A 89 -6.09 13.68 2.73
CA ALA A 89 -7.01 12.56 2.63
C ALA A 89 -6.47 11.45 1.71
N LEU A 90 -5.86 11.81 0.56
CA LEU A 90 -5.24 10.83 -0.33
C LEU A 90 -4.03 10.14 0.32
N ALA A 91 -3.20 10.89 1.08
CA ALA A 91 -2.09 10.30 1.83
C ALA A 91 -2.59 9.32 2.92
N LEU A 92 -3.66 9.69 3.63
CA LEU A 92 -4.35 8.79 4.57
C LEU A 92 -4.92 7.57 3.86
N PHE A 93 -5.58 7.76 2.73
CA PHE A 93 -6.22 6.69 1.98
C PHE A 93 -5.22 5.63 1.54
N VAL A 94 -4.08 6.06 0.98
CA VAL A 94 -2.99 5.14 0.60
C VAL A 94 -2.40 4.44 1.82
N SER A 95 -2.14 5.18 2.90
CA SER A 95 -1.48 4.62 4.08
C SER A 95 -2.36 3.61 4.82
N LEU A 96 -3.65 3.92 5.00
CA LEU A 96 -4.57 3.13 5.83
C LEU A 96 -5.29 2.03 5.04
N PHE A 97 -5.87 2.35 3.89
CA PHE A 97 -6.74 1.40 3.18
C PHE A 97 -5.98 0.52 2.19
N PHE A 98 -4.95 1.10 1.59
CA PHE A 98 -4.22 0.51 0.48
C PHE A 98 -3.04 -0.31 1.01
N ILE A 99 -2.19 0.28 1.83
CA ILE A 99 -1.05 -0.41 2.42
C ILE A 99 -1.45 -1.16 3.70
N GLY A 100 -2.49 -0.73 4.40
CA GLY A 100 -2.85 -1.29 5.71
C GLY A 100 -1.77 -1.02 6.76
N GLN A 101 -1.10 0.15 6.65
CA GLN A 101 0.07 0.46 7.45
C GLN A 101 -0.29 0.67 8.93
N ASP A 102 0.48 0.07 9.85
CA ASP A 102 0.40 0.35 11.29
C ASP A 102 0.53 1.85 11.53
N SER A 103 -0.36 2.40 12.38
CA SER A 103 -0.46 3.85 12.62
C SER A 103 0.84 4.48 13.12
N ARG A 104 1.71 3.67 13.75
CA ARG A 104 3.02 4.08 14.29
C ARG A 104 4.13 4.11 13.23
N ARG A 105 3.87 3.65 12.00
CA ARG A 105 4.87 3.68 10.92
C ARG A 105 4.83 5.00 10.18
N SER A 106 6.02 5.41 9.73
CA SER A 106 6.20 6.64 8.98
C SER A 106 5.64 6.51 7.56
N ILE A 107 4.94 7.55 7.11
CA ILE A 107 4.47 7.66 5.75
C ILE A 107 5.68 7.89 4.85
N PRO A 108 5.89 7.05 3.81
CA PRO A 108 7.06 7.17 2.99
C PRO A 108 7.06 8.49 2.23
N PHE A 109 8.22 9.16 2.20
CA PHE A 109 8.29 10.55 1.77
C PHE A 109 7.77 10.77 0.34
N TRP A 110 8.03 9.82 -0.56
CA TRP A 110 7.58 9.88 -1.95
C TRP A 110 6.05 10.03 -2.08
N LEU A 111 5.26 9.52 -1.13
CA LEU A 111 3.80 9.66 -1.19
C LEU A 111 3.37 11.13 -1.09
N TRP A 112 4.07 11.93 -0.29
CA TRP A 112 3.82 13.37 -0.16
C TRP A 112 4.00 14.10 -1.49
N TRP A 113 4.93 13.63 -2.32
CA TRP A 113 5.12 14.18 -3.66
C TRP A 113 3.94 13.87 -4.57
N TYR A 114 3.45 12.63 -4.54
CA TYR A 114 2.35 12.22 -5.40
C TYR A 114 1.06 12.95 -5.08
N VAL A 115 0.77 13.19 -3.80
CA VAL A 115 -0.45 13.92 -3.44
C VAL A 115 -0.41 15.39 -3.85
N GLU A 116 0.76 15.97 -4.12
CA GLU A 116 0.84 17.31 -4.71
C GLU A 116 0.47 17.34 -6.19
N ASP A 117 0.83 16.28 -6.92
CA ASP A 117 0.60 16.11 -8.36
C ASP A 117 -0.54 15.10 -8.58
N LEU A 118 -1.78 15.57 -8.47
CA LEU A 118 -2.98 14.73 -8.63
C LEU A 118 -3.03 13.97 -9.97
N PRO A 119 -2.68 14.56 -11.13
CA PRO A 119 -2.58 13.81 -12.38
C PRO A 119 -1.61 12.61 -12.28
N ARG A 120 -0.45 12.80 -11.64
CA ARG A 120 0.50 11.72 -11.42
C ARG A 120 0.03 10.71 -10.38
N TYR A 121 -0.67 11.14 -9.33
CA TYR A 121 -1.34 10.25 -8.37
C TYR A 121 -2.37 9.34 -9.07
N ASN A 122 -3.23 9.92 -9.92
CA ASN A 122 -4.30 9.19 -10.58
C ASN A 122 -3.81 8.25 -11.69
N SER A 123 -2.68 8.58 -12.34
CA SER A 123 -2.07 7.72 -13.35
C SER A 123 -1.12 6.67 -12.76
N PHE A 124 -0.78 6.76 -11.46
CA PHE A 124 0.08 5.77 -10.82
C PHE A 124 -0.59 4.39 -10.80
N PRO A 125 0.13 3.31 -11.15
CA PRO A 125 -0.43 1.95 -11.19
C PRO A 125 -0.54 1.37 -9.77
N TRP A 126 -1.48 1.92 -8.98
CA TRP A 126 -1.73 1.50 -7.59
C TRP A 126 -1.96 0.00 -7.48
N GLY A 127 -2.65 -0.62 -8.44
CA GLY A 127 -2.91 -2.05 -8.45
C GLY A 127 -1.61 -2.86 -8.45
N SER A 128 -0.66 -2.51 -9.33
CA SER A 128 0.64 -3.17 -9.37
C SER A 128 1.42 -2.97 -8.06
N TYR A 129 1.43 -1.75 -7.54
CA TYR A 129 2.22 -1.41 -6.34
C TYR A 129 1.70 -2.15 -5.12
N ILE A 130 0.40 -2.02 -4.85
CA ILE A 130 -0.25 -2.64 -3.70
C ILE A 130 -0.15 -4.15 -3.79
N TYR A 131 -0.41 -4.74 -4.97
CA TYR A 131 -0.32 -6.19 -5.15
C TYR A 131 1.08 -6.72 -4.85
N SER A 132 2.13 -6.02 -5.29
CA SER A 132 3.52 -6.38 -4.98
C SER A 132 3.82 -6.32 -3.48
N MET A 133 3.29 -5.32 -2.77
CA MET A 133 3.42 -5.17 -1.33
C MET A 133 2.66 -6.28 -0.59
N THR A 134 1.43 -6.61 -1.03
CA THR A 134 0.65 -7.72 -0.49
C THR A 134 1.43 -9.04 -0.61
N LEU A 135 1.96 -9.35 -1.80
CA LEU A 135 2.77 -10.55 -2.00
C LEU A 135 4.00 -10.57 -1.09
N TYR A 136 4.73 -9.46 -1.01
CA TYR A 136 5.92 -9.34 -0.15
C TYR A 136 5.58 -9.59 1.33
N TYR A 137 4.54 -8.93 1.86
CA TYR A 137 4.17 -9.09 3.27
C TYR A 137 3.60 -10.46 3.57
N CYS A 138 2.79 -11.02 2.68
CA CYS A 138 2.32 -12.39 2.77
C CYS A 138 3.52 -13.34 2.85
N GLN A 139 4.40 -13.34 1.85
CA GLN A 139 5.58 -14.22 1.83
C GLN A 139 6.43 -14.08 3.11
N ARG A 140 6.62 -12.86 3.62
CA ARG A 140 7.41 -12.63 4.83
C ARG A 140 6.70 -13.15 6.08
N ALA A 141 5.40 -12.91 6.22
CA ALA A 141 4.61 -13.40 7.35
C ALA A 141 4.60 -14.92 7.43
N PHE A 142 4.53 -15.62 6.28
CA PHE A 142 4.48 -17.08 6.25
C PHE A 142 5.85 -17.74 6.38
N LYS A 143 6.94 -17.10 5.92
CA LYS A 143 8.30 -17.58 6.20
C LYS A 143 8.65 -17.64 7.69
N HIS A 144 8.10 -16.75 8.52
CA HIS A 144 8.37 -16.69 9.96
C HIS A 144 7.47 -17.60 10.82
N ARG A 145 6.42 -18.22 10.26
CA ARG A 145 5.48 -19.07 11.01
C ARG A 145 5.75 -20.58 10.85
N GLY A 146 6.99 -20.96 10.59
CA GLY A 146 7.43 -22.36 10.56
C GLY A 146 7.19 -23.13 11.87
N ASP A 147 7.08 -22.44 13.02
CA ASP A 147 6.94 -23.07 14.34
C ASP A 147 5.48 -23.25 14.82
N TRP A 148 4.49 -22.66 14.13
CA TRP A 148 3.10 -22.68 14.60
C TRP A 148 2.12 -23.31 13.60
N GLY A 149 2.56 -24.25 12.75
CA GLY A 149 1.65 -25.15 12.02
C GLY A 149 0.73 -24.52 10.96
N TYR A 150 0.83 -23.21 10.70
CA TYR A 150 0.03 -22.52 9.69
C TYR A 150 0.92 -21.90 8.59
N ASN A 151 1.18 -22.71 7.56
CA ASN A 151 1.54 -22.21 6.23
C ASN A 151 0.26 -21.71 5.56
N LEU A 152 0.34 -20.70 4.66
CA LEU A 152 -0.79 -20.27 3.83
C LEU A 152 -1.09 -21.29 2.74
N TYR A 153 -1.55 -22.38 3.28
CA TYR A 153 -2.25 -23.52 2.79
C TYR A 153 -3.76 -23.40 2.66
N GLY A 154 -4.36 -22.22 2.84
CA GLY A 154 -5.78 -22.08 3.16
C GLY A 154 -6.09 -21.67 4.60
N PHE A 155 -7.10 -20.80 4.77
CA PHE A 155 -7.82 -20.63 6.03
C PHE A 155 -9.26 -20.20 5.74
N PRO A 156 -10.25 -20.65 6.53
CA PRO A 156 -10.32 -21.88 7.35
C PRO A 156 -10.64 -23.14 6.52
#